data_AF-A0A950Q922-F1
#
_entry.id   AF-A0A950Q922-F1
#
_cell.length_a   1.000
_cell.length_b   1.000
_cell.length_c   1.000
_cell.angle_alpha   90.00
_cell.angle_beta   90.00
_cell.angle_gamma   90.00
#
_symmetry.space_group_name_H-M   'P 1'
#
loop_
_entity.id
_entity.type
_entity.pdbx_description
1 polymer ?
#
loop_
_entity_poly.entity_id
_entity_poly.type
_entity_poly.pdbx_seq_one_letter_code
_entity_poly.pdbx_strand_id
1 'polypeptide(L)'
;MSLLAAAPAAADEVWSLPSGNQIVYERDAGDVAVLSYRPEQGLGKGLIFVPGLGGKYEGRGSYQAYWTEDDDAGAGCPVALTDREGHSWHRWGLATIKFRKPNFPSAIVIGRGECLRAPSGGVTARPVVGAGVR
;
A
#
# COMPACT_ATOMS: atom_id res chain seq x y z
N MET A 1 27.95 6.86 -27.23
CA MET A 1 26.53 7.22 -27.06
C MET A 1 25.98 6.37 -25.92
N SER A 2 26.11 6.83 -24.66
CA SER A 2 25.59 6.08 -23.52
C SER A 2 24.11 6.40 -23.33
N LEU A 3 23.26 5.38 -23.46
CA LEU A 3 21.87 5.46 -23.01
C LEU A 3 21.86 5.41 -21.48
N LEU A 4 21.61 6.55 -20.84
CA LEU A 4 21.13 6.55 -19.46
C LEU A 4 19.73 5.92 -19.46
N ALA A 5 19.64 4.64 -19.12
CA ALA A 5 18.37 4.04 -18.74
C ALA A 5 17.95 4.70 -17.42
N ALA A 6 17.01 5.65 -17.49
CA ALA A 6 16.30 6.12 -16.31
C ALA A 6 15.51 4.91 -15.78
N ALA A 7 16.05 4.22 -14.78
CA ALA A 7 15.24 3.31 -13.98
C ALA A 7 14.08 4.15 -13.41
N PRO A 8 12.82 3.72 -13.54
CA PRO A 8 11.75 4.40 -12.84
C PRO A 8 12.13 4.35 -11.36
N ALA A 9 12.24 5.53 -10.73
CA ALA A 9 12.43 5.59 -9.30
C ALA A 9 11.24 4.85 -8.68
N ALA A 10 11.51 3.70 -8.07
CA ALA A 10 10.50 2.86 -7.41
C ALA A 10 9.73 3.59 -6.30
N ALA A 11 10.17 4.79 -5.91
CA ALA A 11 9.61 5.63 -4.88
C ALA A 11 8.35 6.42 -5.31
N ASP A 12 7.93 6.37 -6.58
CA ASP A 12 6.89 7.28 -7.09
C ASP A 12 5.63 6.57 -7.64
N GLU A 13 5.38 5.30 -7.30
CA GLU A 13 4.07 4.71 -7.63
C GLU A 13 3.01 5.28 -6.67
N VAL A 14 2.17 6.16 -7.21
CA VAL A 14 1.04 6.77 -6.49
C VAL A 14 -0.26 6.29 -7.10
N TRP A 15 -1.26 6.01 -6.27
CA TRP A 15 -2.62 5.70 -6.68
C TRP A 15 -3.63 6.64 -6.04
N SER A 16 -4.52 7.21 -6.85
CA SER A 16 -5.65 8.00 -6.35
C SER A 16 -6.84 7.11 -6.02
N LEU A 17 -7.37 7.29 -4.81
CA LEU A 17 -8.63 6.70 -4.36
C LEU A 17 -9.83 7.56 -4.80
N PRO A 18 -11.04 6.97 -4.91
CA PRO A 18 -12.27 7.73 -5.20
C PRO A 18 -12.59 8.82 -4.15
N SER A 19 -12.10 8.67 -2.92
CA SER A 19 -12.24 9.66 -1.84
C SER A 19 -11.40 10.92 -2.04
N GLY A 20 -10.50 10.94 -3.03
CA GLY A 20 -9.51 12.02 -3.22
C GLY A 20 -8.20 11.81 -2.46
N ASN A 21 -8.15 10.83 -1.55
CA ASN A 21 -6.91 10.43 -0.90
C ASN A 21 -6.00 9.66 -1.85
N GLN A 22 -4.72 9.54 -1.48
CA GLN A 22 -3.73 8.81 -2.25
C GLN A 22 -3.13 7.66 -1.44
N ILE A 23 -2.66 6.66 -2.19
CA ILE A 23 -1.82 5.58 -1.70
C ILE A 23 -0.48 5.75 -2.38
N VAL A 24 0.60 5.71 -1.61
CA VAL A 24 1.96 5.94 -2.10
C VAL A 24 2.81 4.72 -1.79
N TYR A 25 3.55 4.23 -2.78
CA TYR A 25 4.59 3.24 -2.56
C TYR A 25 5.81 3.93 -1.94
N GLU A 26 6.10 3.67 -0.67
CA GLU A 26 7.13 4.42 0.06
C GLU A 26 8.50 3.79 -0.07
N ARG A 27 8.58 2.48 0.22
CA ARG A 27 9.84 1.76 0.35
C ARG A 27 9.63 0.25 0.34
N ASP A 28 10.75 -0.45 0.20
CA ASP A 28 10.87 -1.88 0.44
C ASP A 28 11.60 -2.17 1.74
N ALA A 29 11.02 -3.03 2.58
CA ALA A 29 11.61 -3.58 3.79
C ALA A 29 11.93 -5.08 3.57
N GLY A 30 12.96 -5.33 2.77
CA GLY A 30 13.26 -6.67 2.24
C GLY A 30 12.24 -7.08 1.17
N ASP A 31 11.58 -8.22 1.37
CA ASP A 31 10.51 -8.72 0.48
C ASP A 31 9.14 -8.08 0.73
N VAL A 32 9.02 -7.16 1.70
CA VAL A 32 7.77 -6.48 2.05
C VAL A 32 7.77 -5.07 1.46
N ALA A 33 6.80 -4.77 0.60
CA ALA A 33 6.55 -3.40 0.17
C ALA A 33 5.75 -2.65 1.25
N VAL A 34 6.12 -1.41 1.54
CA VAL A 34 5.39 -0.54 2.46
C VAL A 34 4.70 0.56 1.66
N LEU A 35 3.37 0.51 1.63
CA LEU A 35 2.54 1.55 1.07
C LEU A 35 2.05 2.46 2.19
N SER A 36 1.80 3.72 1.90
CA SER A 36 1.19 4.65 2.84
C SER A 36 -0.11 5.21 2.30
N TYR A 37 -0.96 5.68 3.20
CA TYR A 37 -2.19 6.39 2.86
C TYR A 37 -2.59 7.34 3.98
N ARG A 38 -3.51 8.25 3.68
CA ARG A 38 -4.19 9.06 4.70
C ARG A 38 -5.43 8.30 5.19
N PRO A 39 -5.50 7.91 6.48
CA PRO A 39 -6.70 7.34 7.07
C PRO A 39 -7.89 8.31 6.98
N GLU A 40 -9.11 7.79 7.06
CA GLU A 40 -10.31 8.63 7.09
C GLU A 40 -10.47 9.39 8.41
N GLN A 41 -9.96 8.81 9.49
CA GLN A 41 -9.98 9.34 10.86
C GLN A 41 -8.57 9.36 11.44
N GLY A 42 -8.30 10.28 12.37
CA GLY A 42 -6.97 10.48 12.92
C GLY A 42 -6.08 11.41 12.07
N LEU A 43 -4.96 11.80 12.65
CA LEU A 43 -3.98 12.71 12.01
C LEU A 43 -2.76 11.97 11.46
N GLY A 44 -2.57 10.73 11.91
CA GLY A 44 -1.47 9.84 11.55
C GLY A 44 -1.48 9.36 10.10
N LYS A 45 -0.33 8.84 9.65
CA LYS A 45 -0.19 8.17 8.36
C LYS A 45 -0.54 6.70 8.53
N GLY A 46 -1.45 6.18 7.71
CA GLY A 46 -1.71 4.75 7.64
C GLY A 46 -0.64 4.05 6.80
N LEU A 47 -0.27 2.83 7.16
CA LEU A 47 0.66 2.00 6.41
C LEU A 47 -0.02 0.71 5.95
N ILE A 48 0.43 0.17 4.81
CA ILE A 48 0.06 -1.14 4.31
C ILE A 48 1.34 -1.92 4.02
N PHE A 49 1.54 -2.99 4.75
CA PHE A 49 2.65 -3.92 4.56
C PHE A 49 2.20 -5.03 3.62
N VAL A 50 2.90 -5.19 2.50
CA VAL A 50 2.57 -6.15 1.44
C VAL A 50 3.72 -7.15 1.25
N PRO A 51 3.73 -8.27 2.01
CA PRO A 51 4.72 -9.32 1.85
C PRO A 51 4.76 -9.90 0.43
N GLY A 52 5.97 -10.16 -0.06
CA GLY A 52 6.24 -10.74 -1.38
C GLY A 52 6.10 -9.76 -2.55
N LEU A 53 5.76 -8.49 -2.30
CA LEU A 53 5.73 -7.42 -3.31
C LEU A 53 7.04 -6.61 -3.35
N GLY A 54 7.79 -6.55 -2.25
CA GLY A 54 9.03 -5.78 -2.20
C GLY A 54 10.02 -6.20 -3.29
N GLY A 55 10.60 -5.24 -4.01
CA GLY A 55 11.49 -5.47 -5.14
C GLY A 55 10.82 -6.05 -6.40
N LYS A 56 9.49 -6.18 -6.46
CA LYS A 56 8.76 -6.67 -7.65
C LYS A 56 7.97 -5.55 -8.34
N TYR A 57 8.42 -5.17 -9.53
CA TYR A 57 7.80 -4.10 -10.33
C TYR A 57 7.02 -4.62 -11.56
N GLU A 58 7.25 -5.88 -11.94
CA GLU A 58 6.61 -6.59 -13.05
C GLU A 58 6.02 -7.93 -12.59
N GLY A 59 5.12 -8.52 -13.38
CA GLY A 59 4.51 -9.81 -13.07
C GLY A 59 3.65 -9.80 -11.80
N ARG A 60 3.15 -8.62 -11.40
CA ARG A 60 2.39 -8.43 -10.16
C ARG A 60 0.99 -9.02 -10.25
N GLY A 61 0.50 -9.53 -9.12
CA GLY A 61 -0.78 -10.25 -9.06
C GLY A 61 -1.63 -9.85 -7.86
N SER A 62 -1.94 -10.83 -7.02
CA SER A 62 -2.68 -10.63 -5.76
C SER A 62 -1.79 -10.95 -4.57
N TYR A 63 -1.87 -10.12 -3.53
CA TYR A 63 -1.08 -10.24 -2.32
C TYR A 63 -2.00 -10.15 -1.10
N GLN A 64 -1.69 -10.95 -0.08
CA GLN A 64 -2.17 -10.69 1.27
C GLN A 64 -1.32 -9.59 1.89
N ALA A 65 -1.94 -8.73 2.69
CA ALA A 65 -1.31 -7.57 3.28
C ALA A 65 -1.84 -7.32 4.69
N TYR A 66 -1.20 -6.39 5.39
CA TYR A 66 -1.61 -5.90 6.70
C TYR A 66 -1.67 -4.39 6.63
N TRP A 67 -2.78 -3.78 7.06
CA TRP A 67 -2.86 -2.34 7.21
C TRP A 67 -2.70 -1.95 8.68
N THR A 68 -2.12 -0.78 8.93
CA THR A 68 -1.97 -0.20 10.27
C THR A 68 -2.31 1.29 10.24
N GLU A 69 -2.80 1.79 11.36
CA GLU A 69 -3.11 3.21 11.60
C GLU A 69 -2.66 3.57 13.03
N ASP A 70 -2.60 4.86 13.35
CA ASP A 70 -2.38 5.30 14.73
C ASP A 70 -3.64 5.09 15.59
N ASP A 71 -3.47 5.05 16.90
CA ASP A 71 -4.54 4.74 17.85
C ASP A 71 -5.67 5.78 17.88
N ASP A 72 -5.40 7.01 17.40
CA ASP A 72 -6.41 8.07 17.26
C ASP A 72 -7.38 7.83 16.08
N ALA A 73 -7.09 6.88 15.19
CA ALA A 73 -7.91 6.57 14.02
C ALA A 73 -9.10 5.62 14.33
N GLY A 74 -9.17 5.02 15.53
CA GLY A 74 -10.31 4.18 15.91
C GLY A 74 -10.05 3.17 17.02
N ALA A 75 -10.88 2.13 17.10
CA ALA A 75 -10.79 1.10 18.15
C ALA A 75 -9.70 0.04 17.85
N GLY A 76 -8.76 -0.15 18.78
CA GLY A 76 -7.66 -1.10 18.64
C GLY A 76 -8.08 -2.57 18.62
N CYS A 77 -7.20 -3.40 18.08
CA CYS A 77 -7.27 -4.86 18.16
C CYS A 77 -6.81 -5.38 19.53
N PRO A 78 -7.25 -6.59 19.94
CA PRO A 78 -6.86 -7.16 21.24
C PRO A 78 -5.37 -7.48 21.40
N VAL A 79 -4.63 -7.58 20.29
CA VAL A 79 -3.20 -7.84 20.24
C VAL A 79 -2.52 -6.84 19.31
N ALA A 80 -1.27 -6.50 19.57
CA ALA A 80 -0.49 -5.61 18.73
C ALA A 80 0.18 -6.36 17.57
N LEU A 81 0.25 -5.72 16.40
CA LEU A 81 1.08 -6.17 15.28
C LEU A 81 2.41 -5.45 15.35
N THR A 82 3.53 -6.18 15.36
CA THR A 82 4.86 -5.56 15.32
C THR A 82 5.47 -5.73 13.93
N ASP A 83 5.91 -4.62 13.33
CA ASP A 83 6.56 -4.63 12.02
C ASP A 83 8.05 -5.07 12.12
N ARG A 84 8.73 -5.18 10.98
CA ARG A 84 10.15 -5.58 10.94
C ARG A 84 11.11 -4.53 11.49
N GLU A 85 10.67 -3.29 11.64
CA GLU A 85 11.45 -2.18 12.20
C GLU A 85 11.26 -2.07 13.72
N GLY A 86 10.34 -2.86 14.30
CA GLY A 86 10.06 -2.92 15.73
C GLY A 86 8.93 -2.00 16.19
N HIS A 87 8.19 -1.36 15.29
CA HIS A 87 7.02 -0.56 15.67
C HIS A 87 5.82 -1.48 15.94
N SER A 88 5.16 -1.26 17.07
CA SER A 88 3.95 -1.99 17.46
C SER A 88 2.70 -1.15 17.20
N TRP A 89 1.72 -1.76 16.53
CA TRP A 89 0.47 -1.15 16.09
C TRP A 89 -0.70 -1.84 16.78
N HIS A 90 -1.56 -1.08 17.48
CA HIS A 90 -2.81 -1.62 18.04
C HIS A 90 -3.98 -1.47 17.06
N ARG A 91 -3.95 -0.48 16.17
CA ARG A 91 -4.88 -0.35 15.05
C ARG A 91 -4.32 -1.02 13.81
N TRP A 92 -4.79 -2.22 13.53
CA TRP A 92 -4.37 -2.97 12.35
C TRP A 92 -5.46 -3.92 11.83
N GLY A 93 -5.23 -4.47 10.65
CA GLY A 93 -6.06 -5.56 10.16
C GLY A 93 -5.53 -6.23 8.90
N LEU A 94 -6.18 -7.32 8.50
CA LEU A 94 -5.88 -8.01 7.25
C LEU A 94 -6.30 -7.15 6.05
N ALA A 95 -5.53 -7.23 4.97
CA ALA A 95 -5.83 -6.60 3.70
C ALA A 95 -5.51 -7.53 2.53
N THR A 96 -6.06 -7.18 1.37
CA THR A 96 -5.63 -7.74 0.07
C THR A 96 -5.27 -6.61 -0.87
N ILE A 97 -4.20 -6.78 -1.64
CA ILE A 97 -3.81 -5.87 -2.73
C ILE A 97 -3.83 -6.67 -4.02
N LYS A 98 -4.64 -6.26 -4.99
CA LYS A 98 -4.74 -6.90 -6.29
C LYS A 98 -4.45 -5.92 -7.41
N PHE A 99 -3.40 -6.21 -8.18
CA PHE A 99 -3.08 -5.48 -9.40
C PHE A 99 -4.05 -5.87 -10.52
N ARG A 100 -4.56 -4.87 -11.26
CA ARG A 100 -5.42 -5.08 -12.44
C ARG A 100 -4.62 -5.47 -13.68
N LYS A 101 -3.36 -5.05 -13.76
CA LYS A 101 -2.40 -5.44 -14.79
C LYS A 101 -1.08 -5.84 -14.10
N PRO A 102 -0.32 -6.79 -14.66
CA PRO A 102 0.90 -7.27 -14.01
C PRO A 102 2.03 -6.25 -13.96
N ASN A 103 2.04 -5.27 -14.86
CA ASN A 103 3.13 -4.31 -15.01
C ASN A 103 2.62 -2.87 -14.82
N PHE A 104 3.55 -1.98 -14.50
CA PHE A 104 3.27 -0.55 -14.37
C PHE A 104 2.84 0.07 -15.73
N PRO A 105 1.93 1.06 -15.77
CA PRO A 105 1.05 1.48 -14.67
C PRO A 105 -0.13 0.52 -14.51
N SER A 106 -0.45 0.16 -13.27
CA SER A 106 -1.60 -0.69 -12.94
C SER A 106 -2.45 -0.06 -11.85
N ALA A 107 -3.76 -0.13 -12.01
CA ALA A 107 -4.68 0.09 -10.89
C ALA A 107 -4.56 -1.04 -9.87
N ILE A 108 -4.82 -0.70 -8.61
CA ILE A 108 -4.87 -1.68 -7.51
C ILE A 108 -6.28 -1.72 -6.92
N VAL A 109 -6.70 -2.89 -6.48
CA VAL A 109 -7.91 -3.09 -5.69
C VAL A 109 -7.50 -3.49 -4.29
N ILE A 110 -8.07 -2.80 -3.31
CA ILE A 110 -7.73 -2.97 -1.90
C ILE A 110 -8.95 -3.39 -1.12
N GLY A 111 -8.93 -4.59 -0.55
CA GLY A 111 -9.90 -5.03 0.45
C GLY A 111 -9.29 -4.94 1.85
N ARG A 112 -10.09 -4.55 2.85
CA ARG A 112 -9.66 -4.47 4.26
C ARG A 112 -10.61 -5.28 5.15
N GLY A 113 -10.07 -5.82 6.22
CA GLY A 113 -10.80 -6.35 7.36
C GLY A 113 -10.15 -5.86 8.65
N GLU A 114 -10.94 -5.68 9.71
CA GLU A 114 -10.44 -5.25 11.03
C GLU A 114 -9.83 -6.43 11.77
N CYS A 115 -8.64 -6.25 12.37
CA CYS A 115 -7.91 -7.30 13.08
C CYS A 115 -7.80 -8.57 12.22
N LEU A 116 -8.28 -9.71 12.73
CA LEU A 116 -8.26 -11.01 12.03
C LEU A 116 -9.46 -11.24 11.11
N ARG A 117 -10.38 -10.28 10.98
CA ARG A 117 -11.53 -10.44 10.08
C ARG A 117 -11.03 -10.51 8.64
N ALA A 118 -11.54 -11.47 7.87
CA ALA A 118 -11.22 -11.61 6.46
C ALA A 118 -11.51 -10.30 5.70
N PRO A 119 -10.61 -9.86 4.81
CA PRO A 119 -10.87 -8.70 3.97
C PRO A 119 -12.12 -8.90 3.13
N SER A 120 -12.99 -7.89 3.08
CA SER A 120 -14.20 -7.92 2.28
C SER A 120 -14.35 -6.65 1.45
N GLY A 121 -15.15 -6.73 0.39
CA GLY A 121 -15.31 -5.63 -0.57
C GLY A 121 -14.02 -5.30 -1.31
N GLY A 122 -13.92 -4.07 -1.82
CA GLY A 122 -12.70 -3.57 -2.41
C GLY A 122 -12.84 -2.18 -3.02
N VAL A 123 -11.88 -1.31 -2.74
CA VAL A 123 -11.79 0.02 -3.37
C VAL A 123 -10.74 -0.03 -4.47
N THR A 124 -11.08 0.46 -5.66
CA THR A 124 -10.13 0.56 -6.77
C THR A 124 -9.41 1.90 -6.71
N ALA A 125 -8.08 1.86 -6.57
CA ALA A 125 -7.22 3.03 -6.67
C ALA A 125 -6.53 3.06 -8.05
N ARG A 126 -6.56 4.21 -8.71
CA ARG A 126 -6.06 4.38 -10.09
C ARG A 126 -4.64 4.94 -10.08
N PRO A 127 -3.73 4.45 -10.93
CA PRO A 127 -2.36 4.95 -10.93
C PRO A 127 -2.34 6.41 -11.36
N VAL A 128 -1.59 7.23 -10.64
CA VAL A 128 -1.25 8.59 -11.03
C VAL A 128 -0.02 8.48 -11.91
N VAL A 129 -0.22 8.70 -13.21
CA VAL A 129 0.89 8.83 -14.16
C VAL A 129 1.04 10.31 -14.47
N GLY A 130 2.27 10.82 -14.45
CA GLY A 130 2.55 12.18 -14.89
C GLY A 130 1.90 12.41 -16.24
N ALA A 131 1.01 13.40 -16.34
CA ALA A 131 0.62 13.94 -17.64
C ALA A 131 1.92 14.30 -18.35
N GLY A 132 2.15 13.71 -19.52
CA GLY A 132 3.40 13.87 -20.26
C GLY A 132 3.84 15.33 -20.23
N VAL A 133 5.10 15.54 -19.85
CA VAL A 133 5.81 16.78 -20.15
C VAL A 133 5.60 17.02 -21.64
N ARG A 134 4.77 18.02 -21.96
CA ARG A 134 4.74 18.66 -23.27
C ARG A 134 5.53 19.95 -23.14
#